data_AF-A0A8D8JV62-F1
#
_entry.id   AF-A0A8D8JV62-F1
#
_cell.length_a   1.000
_cell.length_b   1.000
_cell.length_c   1.000
_cell.angle_alpha   90.00
_cell.angle_beta   90.00
_cell.angle_gamma   90.00
#
_symmetry.space_group_name_H-M   'P 1'
#
loop_
_entity.id
_entity.type
_entity.pdbx_description
1 polymer ?
#
loop_
_entity_poly.entity_id
_entity_poly.type
_entity_poly.pdbx_seq_one_letter_code
_entity_poly.pdbx_strand_id
1 'polypeptide(L)'
;EILLKRKIYKDQMEFMLQNHVFPLFRSELGYMRARACWVLHYFCEVKFKNDQNLQVALELTRNCLINDNELPVKVEAAIALQVLVSNQEKAKDYITPHIRPVMQALLQIVRETENDDLTNVIQKMICEYSE
;
A
#
# COMPACT_ATOMS: atom_id res chain seq x y z
N GLU A 1 -3.18 18.23 -1.59
CA GLU A 1 -4.10 18.37 -2.76
C GLU A 1 -3.66 19.25 -3.94
N ILE A 2 -2.86 20.31 -3.79
CA ILE A 2 -2.56 21.24 -4.92
C ILE A 2 -1.83 20.56 -6.08
N LEU A 3 -0.92 19.62 -5.79
CA LEU A 3 -0.15 18.88 -6.80
C LEU A 3 -1.03 17.93 -7.63
N LEU A 4 -1.97 17.23 -6.98
CA LEU A 4 -2.89 16.27 -7.62
C LEU A 4 -3.91 16.94 -8.56
N LYS A 5 -4.21 18.22 -8.33
CA LYS A 5 -5.16 19.02 -9.12
C LYS A 5 -4.61 19.44 -10.50
N ARG A 6 -3.29 19.42 -10.72
CA ARG A 6 -2.69 19.81 -12.01
C ARG A 6 -2.29 18.59 -12.84
N LYS A 7 -2.83 18.48 -14.06
CA LYS A 7 -2.59 17.35 -14.99
C LYS A 7 -1.09 17.08 -15.25
N ILE A 8 -0.27 18.13 -15.32
CA ILE A 8 1.18 18.02 -15.60
C ILE A 8 1.89 17.15 -14.55
N TYR A 9 1.48 17.25 -13.28
CA TYR A 9 2.15 16.53 -12.20
C TYR A 9 1.72 15.08 -12.10
N LYS A 10 0.55 14.69 -12.63
CA LYS A 10 0.07 13.30 -12.57
C LYS A 10 1.08 12.33 -13.18
N ASP A 11 1.66 12.70 -14.31
CA ASP A 11 2.61 11.84 -15.03
C ASP A 11 4.00 11.83 -14.36
N GLN A 12 4.31 12.89 -13.61
CA GLN A 12 5.57 13.00 -12.86
C GLN A 12 5.50 12.32 -11.49
N MET A 13 4.29 12.05 -10.96
CA MET A 13 4.13 11.38 -9.66
C MET A 13 4.65 9.96 -9.71
N GLU A 14 4.34 9.20 -10.76
CA GLU A 14 4.81 7.83 -10.87
C GLU A 14 6.35 7.76 -10.92
N PHE A 15 6.97 8.68 -11.66
CA PHE A 15 8.43 8.83 -11.69
C PHE A 15 9.00 9.23 -10.32
N MET A 16 8.32 10.12 -9.58
CA MET A 16 8.74 10.51 -8.23
C MET A 16 8.67 9.33 -7.25
N LEU A 17 7.57 8.56 -7.28
CA LEU A 17 7.39 7.37 -6.45
C LEU A 17 8.49 6.34 -6.75
N GLN A 18 8.75 6.08 -8.03
CA GLN A 18 9.76 5.11 -8.46
C GLN A 18 11.17 5.49 -8.00
N ASN A 19 11.57 6.75 -8.18
CA ASN A 19 12.96 7.16 -7.93
C ASN A 19 13.24 7.53 -6.47
N HIS A 20 12.24 7.99 -5.73
CA HIS A 20 12.46 8.53 -4.38
C HIS A 20 11.75 7.74 -3.28
N VAL A 21 10.64 7.07 -3.59
CA VAL A 21 9.83 6.40 -2.55
C VAL A 21 10.11 4.90 -2.52
N PHE A 22 10.14 4.23 -3.67
CA PHE A 22 10.40 2.78 -3.74
C PHE A 22 11.73 2.35 -3.09
N PRO A 23 12.85 3.09 -3.25
CA PRO A 23 14.10 2.72 -2.58
C PRO A 23 13.99 2.73 -1.05
N LEU A 24 13.13 3.58 -0.47
CA LEU A 24 12.99 3.74 0.97
C LEU A 24 12.34 2.53 1.66
N PHE A 25 11.62 1.68 0.92
CA PHE A 25 11.11 0.41 1.44
C PHE A 25 12.23 -0.57 1.85
N ARG A 26 13.46 -0.34 1.39
CA ARG A 26 14.65 -1.14 1.76
C ARG A 26 15.52 -0.47 2.81
N SER A 27 15.10 0.68 3.36
CA SER A 27 15.80 1.36 4.44
C SER A 27 15.88 0.46 5.68
N GLU A 28 17.03 0.46 6.35
CA GLU A 28 17.20 -0.22 7.64
C GLU A 28 16.35 0.44 8.75
N LEU A 29 16.03 1.73 8.57
CA LEU A 29 15.25 2.52 9.50
C LEU A 29 13.74 2.33 9.27
N GLY A 30 13.01 1.83 10.27
CA GLY A 30 11.57 1.56 10.20
C GLY A 30 10.71 2.76 9.84
N TYR A 31 10.96 3.90 10.49
CA TYR A 31 10.19 5.11 10.24
C TYR A 31 10.28 5.58 8.77
N MET A 32 11.38 5.28 8.08
CA MET A 32 11.50 5.56 6.64
C MET A 32 10.63 4.62 5.81
N ARG A 33 10.58 3.32 6.15
CA ARG A 33 9.70 2.35 5.48
C ARG A 33 8.22 2.68 5.72
N ALA A 34 7.85 2.97 6.98
CA ALA A 34 6.51 3.43 7.32
C ALA A 34 6.14 4.69 6.55
N ARG A 35 7.07 5.66 6.44
CA ARG A 35 6.82 6.87 5.66
C ARG A 35 6.71 6.61 4.16
N ALA A 36 7.44 5.62 3.63
CA ALA A 36 7.32 5.21 2.25
C ALA A 36 5.93 4.62 1.94
N CYS A 37 5.42 3.74 2.82
CA CYS A 37 4.02 3.28 2.78
C CYS A 37 3.04 4.46 2.83
N TRP A 38 3.28 5.41 3.74
CA TRP A 38 2.43 6.58 3.89
C TRP A 38 2.35 7.42 2.60
N VAL A 39 3.50 7.72 2.01
CA VAL A 39 3.57 8.51 0.78
C VAL A 39 2.90 7.76 -0.37
N LEU A 40 3.09 6.44 -0.45
CA LEU A 40 2.48 5.62 -1.48
C LEU A 40 0.94 5.64 -1.38
N HIS A 41 0.35 5.51 -0.19
CA HIS A 41 -1.11 5.64 -0.04
C HIS A 41 -1.62 7.03 -0.41
N TYR A 42 -0.87 8.08 -0.03
CA TYR A 42 -1.34 9.45 -0.20
C TYR A 42 -1.38 9.86 -1.68
N PHE A 43 -0.46 9.34 -2.49
CA PHE A 43 -0.34 9.71 -3.91
C PHE A 43 -0.93 8.68 -4.88
N CYS A 44 -1.33 7.48 -4.42
CA CYS A 44 -1.90 6.46 -5.31
C CYS A 44 -3.36 6.70 -5.74
N GLU A 45 -3.99 7.81 -5.31
CA GLU A 45 -5.16 8.35 -6.02
C GLU A 45 -4.85 8.64 -7.51
N VAL A 46 -3.58 8.93 -7.82
CA VAL A 46 -3.11 8.97 -9.20
C VAL A 46 -2.91 7.54 -9.69
N LYS A 47 -3.67 7.15 -10.72
CA LYS A 47 -3.52 5.82 -11.29
C LYS A 47 -2.13 5.66 -11.92
N PHE A 48 -1.39 4.64 -11.48
CA PHE A 48 -0.25 4.07 -12.19
C PHE A 48 -0.62 3.79 -13.64
N LYS A 49 0.18 4.32 -14.57
CA LYS A 49 0.05 4.04 -16.01
C LYS A 49 0.90 2.85 -16.41
N ASN A 50 2.02 2.61 -15.71
CA ASN A 50 2.87 1.46 -15.95
C ASN A 50 2.51 0.32 -15.00
N ASP A 51 2.04 -0.79 -15.56
CA ASP A 51 1.71 -2.00 -14.81
C ASP A 51 2.90 -2.52 -13.99
N GLN A 52 4.14 -2.35 -14.48
CA GLN A 52 5.34 -2.76 -13.75
C GLN A 52 5.52 -1.98 -12.45
N ASN A 53 5.23 -0.67 -12.47
CA ASN A 53 5.35 0.17 -11.28
C ASN A 53 4.25 -0.16 -10.26
N LEU A 54 3.05 -0.48 -10.73
CA LEU A 54 1.97 -0.99 -9.88
C LEU A 54 2.37 -2.30 -9.20
N GLN A 55 2.91 -3.26 -9.96
CA GLN A 55 3.38 -4.54 -9.40
C GLN A 55 4.46 -4.33 -8.34
N VAL A 56 5.43 -3.45 -8.60
CA VAL A 56 6.48 -3.13 -7.62
C VAL A 56 5.88 -2.49 -6.37
N ALA A 57 4.96 -1.53 -6.51
CA ALA A 57 4.29 -0.89 -5.37
C ALA A 57 3.51 -1.91 -4.50
N LEU A 58 2.79 -2.83 -5.13
CA LEU A 58 2.04 -3.90 -4.46
C LEU A 58 2.98 -4.89 -3.76
N GLU A 59 4.08 -5.29 -4.43
CA GLU A 59 5.09 -6.18 -3.85
C GLU A 59 5.74 -5.55 -2.61
N LEU A 60 6.15 -4.29 -2.71
CA LEU A 60 6.79 -3.56 -1.62
C LEU A 60 5.87 -3.40 -0.41
N THR A 61 4.61 -3.00 -0.64
CA THR A 61 3.61 -2.85 0.44
C THR A 61 3.21 -4.18 1.05
N ARG A 62 2.95 -5.21 0.23
CA ARG A 62 2.68 -6.57 0.72
C ARG A 62 3.83 -7.13 1.55
N ASN A 63 5.07 -6.93 1.11
CA ASN A 63 6.24 -7.37 1.85
C ASN A 63 6.36 -6.67 3.20
N CYS A 64 6.14 -5.34 3.26
CA CYS A 64 6.12 -4.62 4.53
C CYS A 64 4.98 -5.09 5.46
N LEU A 65 3.81 -5.40 4.91
CA LEU A 65 2.69 -5.90 5.71
C LEU A 65 2.99 -7.25 6.36
N ILE A 66 3.58 -8.18 5.61
CA ILE A 66 3.75 -9.58 6.04
C ILE A 66 5.06 -9.77 6.80
N ASN A 67 6.17 -9.24 6.25
CA ASN A 67 7.53 -9.63 6.64
C ASN A 67 8.29 -8.56 7.45
N ASP A 68 7.75 -7.35 7.62
CA ASP A 68 8.45 -6.33 8.42
C ASP A 68 8.52 -6.74 9.90
N ASN A 69 9.50 -6.23 10.62
CA ASN A 69 9.65 -6.49 12.05
C ASN A 69 8.97 -5.42 12.90
N GLU A 70 8.76 -4.22 12.35
CA GLU A 70 8.25 -3.08 13.07
C GLU A 70 6.74 -2.92 12.84
N LEU A 71 5.98 -3.05 13.92
CA LEU A 71 4.52 -2.95 13.89
C LEU A 71 4.00 -1.65 13.23
N PRO A 72 4.58 -0.45 13.48
CA PRO A 72 4.16 0.77 12.79
C PRO A 72 4.28 0.69 11.26
N VAL A 73 5.28 -0.02 10.74
CA VAL A 73 5.45 -0.20 9.29
C VAL A 73 4.33 -1.09 8.75
N LYS A 74 3.97 -2.16 9.46
CA LYS A 74 2.87 -3.05 9.08
C LYS A 74 1.53 -2.34 9.04
N VAL A 75 1.25 -1.46 10.01
CA VAL A 75 0.03 -0.64 10.06
C VAL A 75 -0.06 0.26 8.84
N GLU A 76 0.99 1.02 8.54
CA GLU A 76 1.02 1.89 7.35
C GLU A 76 0.95 1.09 6.04
N ALA A 77 1.59 -0.07 5.98
CA ALA A 77 1.53 -0.97 4.83
C ALA A 77 0.12 -1.53 4.60
N ALA A 78 -0.62 -1.86 5.66
CA ALA A 78 -2.00 -2.32 5.58
C ALA A 78 -2.91 -1.28 4.93
N ILE A 79 -2.82 -0.03 5.39
CA ILE A 79 -3.59 1.10 4.85
C ILE A 79 -3.20 1.32 3.38
N ALA A 80 -1.89 1.38 3.08
CA ALA A 80 -1.41 1.61 1.73
C ALA A 80 -1.85 0.51 0.75
N LEU A 81 -1.77 -0.76 1.17
CA LEU A 81 -2.17 -1.89 0.33
C LEU A 81 -3.67 -1.84 0.01
N GLN A 82 -4.51 -1.52 1.00
CA GLN A 82 -5.95 -1.37 0.77
C GLN A 82 -6.25 -0.27 -0.24
N VAL A 83 -5.63 0.91 -0.08
CA VAL A 83 -5.87 2.04 -1.01
C VAL A 83 -5.41 1.68 -2.43
N LEU A 84 -4.27 0.99 -2.57
CA LEU A 84 -3.81 0.49 -3.87
C LEU A 84 -4.81 -0.47 -4.51
N VAL A 85 -5.33 -1.43 -3.76
CA VAL A 85 -6.31 -2.41 -4.25
C VAL A 85 -7.61 -1.73 -4.67
N SER A 86 -8.14 -0.80 -3.87
CA SER A 86 -9.40 -0.11 -4.18
C SER A 86 -9.29 0.88 -5.35
N ASN A 87 -8.12 1.48 -5.58
CA ASN A 87 -7.96 2.50 -6.63
C ASN A 87 -7.52 1.90 -7.99
N GLN A 88 -7.07 0.64 -8.01
CA GLN A 88 -6.48 0.00 -9.19
C GLN A 88 -7.11 -1.37 -9.44
N GLU A 89 -7.91 -1.47 -10.50
CA GLU A 89 -8.59 -2.73 -10.86
C GLU A 89 -7.62 -3.91 -11.01
N LYS A 90 -6.50 -3.69 -11.72
CA LYS A 90 -5.45 -4.72 -11.91
C LYS A 90 -4.76 -5.13 -10.61
N ALA A 91 -4.81 -4.31 -9.55
CA ALA A 91 -4.15 -4.66 -8.29
C ALA A 91 -4.80 -5.89 -7.63
N LYS A 92 -6.10 -6.09 -7.85
CA LYS A 92 -6.82 -7.26 -7.35
C LYS A 92 -6.21 -8.54 -7.86
N ASP A 93 -6.00 -8.64 -9.18
CA ASP A 93 -5.42 -9.83 -9.83
C ASP A 93 -4.05 -10.19 -9.26
N TYR A 94 -3.21 -9.19 -8.96
CA TYR A 94 -1.88 -9.40 -8.39
C TYR A 94 -1.92 -9.84 -6.93
N ILE A 95 -2.91 -9.40 -6.15
CA ILE A 95 -3.01 -9.69 -4.72
C ILE A 95 -3.84 -10.96 -4.46
N THR A 96 -4.74 -11.37 -5.36
CA THR A 96 -5.55 -12.60 -5.25
C THR A 96 -4.73 -13.83 -4.83
N PRO A 97 -3.55 -14.15 -5.42
CA PRO A 97 -2.74 -15.29 -4.99
C PRO A 97 -2.23 -15.19 -3.54
N HIS A 98 -2.17 -13.98 -3.01
CA HIS A 98 -1.64 -13.64 -1.69
C HIS A 98 -2.71 -13.15 -0.71
N ILE A 99 -4.00 -13.24 -1.07
CA ILE A 99 -5.07 -12.64 -0.25
C ILE A 99 -5.15 -13.30 1.14
N ARG A 100 -4.97 -14.62 1.21
CA ARG A 100 -5.00 -15.35 2.49
C ARG A 100 -3.93 -14.86 3.47
N PRO A 101 -2.62 -14.83 3.13
CA PRO A 101 -1.60 -14.33 4.05
C PRO A 101 -1.77 -12.83 4.35
N VAL A 102 -2.24 -12.03 3.40
CA VAL A 102 -2.58 -10.61 3.64
C VAL A 102 -3.67 -10.48 4.70
N MET A 103 -4.79 -11.19 4.56
CA MET A 103 -5.90 -11.15 5.52
C MET A 103 -5.48 -11.66 6.91
N GLN A 104 -4.64 -12.69 6.98
CA GLN A 104 -4.08 -13.18 8.24
C GLN A 104 -3.21 -12.13 8.92
N ALA A 105 -2.34 -11.45 8.17
CA ALA A 105 -1.51 -10.37 8.70
C ALA A 105 -2.37 -9.20 9.21
N LEU A 106 -3.42 -8.80 8.46
CA LEU A 106 -4.34 -7.73 8.88
C LEU A 106 -5.04 -8.06 10.20
N LEU A 107 -5.61 -9.27 10.32
CA LEU A 107 -6.27 -9.73 11.56
C LEU A 107 -5.29 -9.74 12.74
N GLN A 108 -4.04 -10.16 12.51
CA GLN A 108 -3.01 -10.17 13.53
C GLN A 108 -2.69 -8.77 14.04
N ILE A 109 -2.56 -7.80 13.14
CA ILE A 109 -2.23 -6.41 13.48
C ILE A 109 -3.40 -5.74 14.21
N VAL A 110 -4.65 -5.96 13.78
CA VAL A 110 -5.84 -5.44 14.50
C VAL A 110 -5.84 -5.95 15.94
N ARG A 111 -5.56 -7.23 16.15
CA ARG A 111 -5.48 -7.81 17.50
C ARG A 111 -4.36 -7.22 18.34
N GLU A 112 -3.21 -6.91 17.75
CA GLU A 112 -2.05 -6.35 18.47
C GLU A 112 -2.17 -4.86 18.75
N THR A 113 -2.85 -4.11 17.89
CA THR A 113 -2.87 -2.64 17.94
C THR A 113 -4.19 -2.05 18.43
N GLU A 114 -5.28 -2.82 18.38
CA GLU A 114 -6.65 -2.34 18.64
C GLU A 114 -6.98 -1.08 17.79
N ASN A 115 -6.38 -0.99 16.60
CA ASN A 115 -6.53 0.18 15.73
C ASN A 115 -7.79 0.07 14.86
N ASP A 116 -8.74 0.99 15.06
CA ASP A 116 -10.01 1.03 14.34
C ASP A 116 -9.87 1.27 12.83
N ASP A 117 -8.85 2.02 12.38
CA ASP A 117 -8.60 2.24 10.95
C ASP A 117 -8.31 0.91 10.23
N LEU A 118 -7.66 -0.03 10.91
CA LEU A 118 -7.36 -1.35 10.36
C LEU A 118 -8.60 -2.25 10.27
N THR A 119 -9.60 -2.04 11.13
CA THR A 119 -10.91 -2.69 10.98
C THR A 119 -11.58 -2.26 9.68
N ASN A 120 -11.52 -0.96 9.35
CA ASN A 120 -12.02 -0.45 8.07
C ASN A 120 -11.25 -1.02 6.88
N VAL A 121 -9.92 -1.18 7.01
CA VAL A 121 -9.08 -1.83 5.99
C VAL A 121 -9.56 -3.26 5.72
N ILE A 122 -9.79 -4.07 6.76
CA ILE A 122 -10.27 -5.45 6.62
C ILE A 122 -11.62 -5.49 5.91
N GLN A 123 -12.57 -4.64 6.32
CA GLN A 123 -13.90 -4.59 5.71
C GLN A 123 -13.82 -4.29 4.21
N LYS A 124 -13.03 -3.27 3.84
CA LYS A 124 -12.82 -2.93 2.42
C LYS A 124 -12.17 -4.08 1.66
N MET A 125 -11.12 -4.70 2.22
CA MET A 125 -10.49 -5.86 1.59
C MET A 125 -11.49 -7.00 1.37
N ILE A 126 -12.35 -7.31 2.35
CA ILE A 126 -13.41 -8.32 2.14
C ILE A 126 -14.31 -7.93 0.98
N CYS A 127 -14.78 -6.68 0.91
CA CYS A 127 -15.64 -6.21 -0.18
C CYS A 127 -14.98 -6.32 -1.56
N GLU A 128 -13.68 -6.09 -1.66
CA GLU A 128 -12.97 -6.14 -2.95
C GLU A 128 -12.77 -7.58 -3.49
N TYR A 129 -12.87 -8.61 -2.62
CA TYR A 129 -12.65 -10.03 -2.94
C TYR A 129 -13.85 -10.95 -2.60
N SER A 130 -15.02 -10.38 -2.29
CA SER A 130 -16.24 -11.14 -1.97
C SER A 130 -17.07 -11.55 -3.20
N GLU A 131 -16.62 -11.19 -4.40
CA GLU A 131 -17.14 -11.65 -5.70
C GLU A 131 -16.12 -12.56 -6.40
#